data_AF-A0A0D0GE00-F1
#
_entry.id   AF-A0A0D0GE00-F1
#
_cell.length_a   1.000
_cell.length_b   1.000
_cell.length_c   1.000
_cell.angle_alpha   90.00
_cell.angle_beta   90.00
_cell.angle_gamma   90.00
#
_symmetry.space_group_name_H-M   'P 1'
#
loop_
_entity.id
_entity.type
_entity.pdbx_description
1 polymer ?
#
loop_
_entity_poly.entity_id
_entity_poly.type
_entity_poly.pdbx_seq_one_letter_code
_entity_poly.pdbx_strand_id
1 'polypeptide(L)'
;MFISMGELVHTLKTEDISRKSHTRLTRIRKANLVIIDDLMFMAMDQHEANLFFHLINELYDKSSIILTSNKDPKEWGTYWGNQQ
;
A
#
# COMPACT_ATOMS: atom_id res chain seq x y z
N MET A 1 -6.72 -8.81 7.01
CA MET A 1 -6.36 -7.49 7.57
C MET A 1 -6.97 -6.44 6.66
N PHE A 2 -7.65 -5.43 7.20
CA PHE A 2 -8.21 -4.33 6.42
C PHE A 2 -7.43 -3.04 6.72
N ILE A 3 -7.21 -2.20 5.71
CA ILE A 3 -6.59 -0.88 5.84
C ILE A 3 -7.02 0.01 4.68
N SER A 4 -7.29 1.29 4.93
CA SER A 4 -7.50 2.26 3.84
C SER A 4 -6.16 2.74 3.29
N MET A 5 -6.12 3.17 2.03
CA MET A 5 -4.88 3.60 1.38
C MET A 5 -4.21 4.77 2.11
N GLY A 6 -4.99 5.76 2.55
CA GLY A 6 -4.45 6.91 3.31
C GLY A 6 -3.81 6.49 4.65
N GLU A 7 -4.44 5.56 5.37
CA GLU A 7 -3.87 5.04 6.62
C GLU A 7 -2.64 4.17 6.35
N LEU A 8 -2.62 3.42 5.24
CA LEU A 8 -1.47 2.62 4.83
C LEU A 8 -0.25 3.49 4.53
N VAL A 9 -0.41 4.54 3.72
CA VAL A 9 0.68 5.48 3.42
C VAL A 9 1.25 6.10 4.69
N HIS A 10 0.38 6.59 5.58
CA HIS A 10 0.82 7.11 6.87
C HIS A 10 1.58 6.06 7.69
N THR A 11 1.08 4.82 7.73
CA THR A 11 1.71 3.71 8.47
C THR A 11 3.09 3.40 7.89
N LEU A 12 3.24 3.36 6.57
CA LEU A 12 4.53 3.12 5.87
C LEU A 12 5.54 4.23 6.17
N LYS A 13 5.16 5.50 6.00
CA LYS A 13 6.06 6.66 6.23
C LYS A 13 6.56 6.78 7.66
N THR A 14 5.81 6.24 8.62
CA THR A 14 6.11 6.38 10.04
C THR A 14 6.62 5.08 10.67
N GLU A 15 6.92 4.04 9.87
CA GLU A 15 7.35 2.73 10.38
C GLU A 15 8.49 2.83 11.40
N ASP A 16 9.53 3.59 11.08
CA ASP A 16 10.75 3.67 11.89
C ASP A 16 10.62 4.52 13.16
N ILE A 17 9.64 5.43 13.18
CA ILE A 17 9.49 6.42 14.27
C ILE A 17 8.25 6.17 15.14
N SER A 18 7.31 5.34 14.68
CA SER A 18 6.07 5.03 15.37
C SER A 18 5.98 3.54 15.67
N ARG A 19 6.08 3.19 16.96
CA ARG A 19 5.89 1.80 17.43
C ARG A 19 4.52 1.23 17.02
N LYS A 20 3.49 2.08 16.98
CA LYS A 20 2.16 1.71 16.52
C LYS A 20 2.19 1.31 15.04
N SER A 21 2.86 2.11 14.20
CA SER A 21 3.00 1.84 12.77
C SER A 21 3.81 0.58 12.49
N HIS A 22 4.94 0.41 13.18
CA HIS A 22 5.77 -0.79 13.11
C HIS A 22 4.97 -2.07 13.47
N THR A 23 4.22 -2.02 14.58
CA THR A 23 3.38 -3.15 15.01
C THR A 23 2.30 -3.46 13.97
N ARG A 24 1.71 -2.42 13.36
CA ARG A 24 0.66 -2.57 12.37
C ARG A 24 1.18 -3.16 11.06
N LEU A 25 2.32 -2.70 10.56
CA LEU A 25 2.98 -3.27 9.38
C LEU A 25 3.42 -4.71 9.61
N THR A 26 3.94 -5.02 10.80
CA THR A 26 4.24 -6.42 11.16
C THR A 26 3.00 -7.32 11.07
N ARG A 27 1.82 -6.81 11.46
CA ARG A 27 0.55 -7.57 11.32
C ARG A 27 0.09 -7.68 9.87
N ILE A 28 0.26 -6.63 9.07
CA ILE A 28 -0.04 -6.65 7.63
C ILE A 28 0.84 -7.69 6.92
N ARG A 29 2.16 -7.64 7.12
CA ARG A 29 3.15 -8.56 6.53
C ARG A 29 2.95 -10.04 6.90
N LYS A 30 2.29 -10.32 8.03
CA LYS A 30 1.99 -11.69 8.50
C LYS A 30 0.57 -12.15 8.16
N ALA A 31 -0.28 -11.29 7.61
CA ALA A 31 -1.66 -11.63 7.33
C ALA A 31 -1.78 -12.51 6.08
N ASN A 32 -2.59 -13.56 6.11
CA ASN A 32 -2.85 -14.39 4.91
C ASN A 32 -3.75 -13.69 3.89
N LEU A 33 -4.52 -12.69 4.32
CA LEU A 33 -5.37 -11.85 3.48
C LEU A 33 -5.18 -10.38 3.89
N VAL A 34 -4.90 -9.52 2.91
CA VAL A 34 -4.83 -8.06 3.07
C VAL A 34 -5.84 -7.42 2.14
N ILE A 35 -6.70 -6.57 2.69
CA ILE A 35 -7.67 -5.76 1.97
C ILE A 35 -7.21 -4.32 2.10
N ILE A 36 -6.94 -3.68 0.95
CA ILE A 36 -6.51 -2.28 0.86
C ILE A 36 -7.63 -1.52 0.16
N ASP A 37 -8.28 -0.65 0.90
CA ASP A 37 -9.46 0.09 0.46
C ASP A 37 -9.09 1.48 -0.07
N ASP A 38 -9.92 2.03 -0.95
CA ASP A 38 -9.78 3.39 -1.50
C ASP A 38 -8.43 3.66 -2.18
N LEU A 39 -8.05 2.84 -3.17
CA LEU A 39 -6.97 3.19 -4.11
C LEU A 39 -7.38 4.35 -5.04
N MET A 40 -7.51 5.54 -4.47
CA MET A 40 -7.59 6.81 -5.19
C MET A 40 -6.16 7.36 -5.34
N PHE A 41 -5.54 7.20 -6.51
CA PHE A 41 -4.16 7.62 -6.73
C PHE A 41 -3.97 9.16 -6.81
N MET A 42 -5.00 9.99 -6.73
CA MET A 42 -4.81 11.45 -6.81
C MET A 42 -4.22 12.03 -5.51
N ALA A 43 -2.98 11.68 -5.16
CA ALA A 43 -1.97 12.47 -4.42
C ALA A 43 -0.79 11.64 -3.87
N MET A 44 -0.53 10.39 -4.31
CA MET A 44 0.71 9.73 -3.87
C MET A 44 1.92 10.35 -4.57
N ASP A 45 2.88 10.81 -3.79
CA ASP A 45 4.18 11.20 -4.33
C ASP A 45 5.00 9.95 -4.73
N GLN A 46 6.11 10.16 -5.44
CA GLN A 46 6.95 9.06 -5.92
C GLN A 46 7.48 8.17 -4.78
N HIS A 47 7.76 8.76 -3.62
CA HIS A 47 8.27 8.03 -2.47
C HIS A 47 7.18 7.14 -1.85
N GLU A 48 5.97 7.66 -1.70
CA GLU A 48 4.80 6.93 -1.22
C GLU A 48 4.43 5.77 -2.14
N ALA A 49 4.47 6.01 -3.46
CA ALA A 49 4.29 4.96 -4.45
C ALA A 49 5.34 3.85 -4.26
N ASN A 50 6.63 4.20 -4.17
CA ASN A 50 7.70 3.22 -3.99
C ASN A 50 7.52 2.38 -2.71
N LEU A 51 7.16 3.01 -1.58
CA LEU A 51 6.86 2.30 -0.33
C LEU A 51 5.70 1.32 -0.49
N PHE A 52 4.63 1.75 -1.15
CA PHE A 52 3.47 0.90 -1.43
C PHE A 52 3.86 -0.31 -2.29
N PHE A 53 4.58 -0.08 -3.40
CA PHE A 53 5.06 -1.15 -4.27
C PHE A 53 5.95 -2.16 -3.55
N HIS A 54 6.87 -1.70 -2.71
CA HIS A 54 7.72 -2.58 -1.91
C HIS A 54 6.87 -3.48 -1.01
N LEU A 55 5.85 -2.92 -0.33
CA LEU A 55 4.94 -3.72 0.49
C LEU A 55 4.15 -4.73 -0.37
N ILE A 56 3.62 -4.33 -1.53
CA ILE A 56 2.90 -5.24 -2.42
C ILE A 56 3.80 -6.39 -2.86
N ASN A 57 5.06 -6.11 -3.24
CA ASN A 57 6.04 -7.13 -3.60
C ASN A 57 6.35 -8.09 -2.44
N GLU A 58 6.46 -7.58 -1.20
CA GLU A 58 6.67 -8.43 -0.01
C GLU A 58 5.50 -9.39 0.25
N LEU A 59 4.28 -8.97 -0.09
CA LEU A 59 3.04 -9.71 0.13
C LEU A 59 2.68 -10.66 -1.02
N TYR A 60 3.13 -10.39 -2.25
CA TYR A 60 2.69 -11.05 -3.48
C TYR A 60 2.70 -12.59 -3.42
N ASP A 61 3.72 -13.19 -2.83
CA ASP A 61 3.83 -14.66 -2.71
C ASP A 61 3.37 -15.23 -1.34
N LYS A 62 2.93 -14.37 -0.42
CA LYS A 62 2.64 -14.75 0.99
C LYS A 62 1.19 -14.55 1.39
N SER A 63 0.49 -13.66 0.71
CA SER A 63 -0.82 -13.17 1.13
C SER A 63 -1.73 -12.97 -0.08
N SER A 64 -3.00 -13.34 0.05
CA SER A 64 -4.02 -12.86 -0.88
C SER A 64 -4.22 -11.36 -0.67
N ILE A 65 -4.31 -10.61 -1.76
CA ILE A 65 -4.48 -9.15 -1.72
C ILE A 65 -5.79 -8.79 -2.44
N ILE A 66 -6.67 -8.06 -1.76
CA ILE A 66 -7.85 -7.45 -2.34
C ILE A 66 -7.62 -5.95 -2.35
N LEU A 67 -7.75 -5.37 -3.54
CA LEU A 67 -7.65 -3.93 -3.77
C LEU A 67 -9.03 -3.43 -4.19
N THR A 68 -9.53 -2.39 -3.55
CA THR A 68 -10.71 -1.67 -4.03
C THR A 68 -10.27 -0.29 -4.54
N SER A 69 -10.90 0.16 -5.60
CA SER A 69 -10.63 1.46 -6.20
C SER A 69 -11.90 1.99 -6.83
N ASN A 70 -12.04 3.30 -6.84
CA ASN A 70 -13.04 3.99 -7.65
C ASN A 70 -12.50 4.40 -9.03
N LYS A 71 -11.29 3.94 -9.38
CA LYS A 71 -10.61 4.15 -10.66
C LYS A 71 -10.39 2.83 -11.36
N ASP A 72 -10.56 2.82 -12.68
CA ASP A 72 -10.32 1.62 -13.47
C ASP A 72 -8.82 1.27 -13.45
N PRO A 73 -8.43 -0.02 -13.47
CA PRO A 73 -7.02 -0.43 -13.46
C PRO A 73 -6.15 0.20 -14.55
N LYS A 74 -6.76 0.58 -15.69
CA LYS A 74 -6.08 1.25 -16.81
C LYS A 74 -5.62 2.67 -16.46
N GLU A 75 -6.30 3.33 -15.51
CA GLU A 75 -5.97 4.69 -15.07
C GLU A 75 -4.80 4.72 -14.07
N TRP A 76 -4.39 3.57 -13.54
CA TRP A 76 -3.33 3.49 -12.53
C TRP A 76 -1.96 3.81 -13.14
N GLY A 77 -1.68 3.31 -14.35
CA GLY A 77 -0.38 3.46 -15.02
C GLY A 77 0.00 4.90 -15.37
N THR A 78 -0.99 5.78 -15.59
CA THR A 78 -0.78 7.21 -15.88
C THR A 78 0.01 7.94 -14.80
N TYR A 79 0.03 7.38 -13.60
CA TYR A 79 0.73 7.99 -12.48
C TYR A 79 1.97 7.22 -12.02
N TRP A 80 2.17 6.00 -12.54
CA TRP A 80 3.27 5.10 -12.18
C TRP A 80 4.38 5.16 -13.24
N GLY A 81 4.16 5.93 -14.32
CA GLY A 81 4.88 5.89 -15.59
C GLY A 81 6.24 6.58 -15.69
N ASN A 82 6.87 7.02 -14.59
CA ASN A 82 8.21 7.61 -14.62
C ASN A 82 9.24 6.76 -13.82
N GLN A 83 9.20 5.44 -14.00
CA GLN A 83 10.31 4.56 -13.61
C GLN A 83 11.06 4.10 -14.87
N GLN A 84 12.01 4.93 -15.31
CA GLN A 84 13.20 4.51 -16.07
C GLN A 84 14.44 4.92 -15.27
#